data_AF-A0A410WVR4-F1
#
_entry.id   AF-A0A410WVR4-F1
#
_cell.length_a   1.000
_cell.length_b   1.000
_cell.length_c   1.000
_cell.angle_alpha   90.00
_cell.angle_beta   90.00
_cell.angle_gamma   90.00
#
_symmetry.space_group_name_H-M   'P 1'
#
loop_
_entity.id
_entity.type
_entity.pdbx_description
1 polymer ?
#
loop_
_entity_poly.entity_id
_entity_poly.type
_entity_poly.pdbx_seq_one_letter_code
_entity_poly.pdbx_strand_id
1 'polypeptide(L)'
;MEVTVLLLFGLVLVLIQIILVRRITFRPIPWFTRMAASARLKSPYAYGGFLFIVNMVIFLVISALVVLTVMMNVAFSLFLFAGAGAFISFMIWIQMSISRESTKKEKRIIGGVGSAFYWVLTVYLLLQIFLLPPSAPEQDPFMQFVGLLMGVVISLTAAVSCWVTVYLAKGKPVNPVTR
;
A
#
# COMPACT_ATOMS: atom_id res chain seq x y z
N MET A 1 -22.16 -3.14 -12.55
CA MET A 1 -21.62 -2.24 -11.52
C MET A 1 -20.84 -1.17 -12.25
N GLU A 2 -21.28 0.09 -12.21
CA GLU A 2 -20.62 1.14 -12.99
C GLU A 2 -19.21 1.42 -12.42
N VAL A 3 -18.23 1.62 -13.30
CA VAL A 3 -16.82 1.94 -12.94
C VAL A 3 -16.72 3.12 -11.98
N THR A 4 -17.65 4.05 -12.10
CA THR A 4 -17.86 5.20 -11.22
C THR A 4 -18.04 4.79 -9.76
N VAL A 5 -18.82 3.75 -9.49
CA VAL A 5 -19.08 3.26 -8.12
C VAL A 5 -17.80 2.71 -7.48
N LEU A 6 -16.99 1.98 -8.24
CA LEU A 6 -15.71 1.43 -7.76
C LEU A 6 -14.70 2.54 -7.46
N LEU A 7 -14.60 3.54 -8.33
CA LEU A 7 -13.73 4.70 -8.13
C LEU A 7 -14.18 5.53 -6.92
N LEU A 8 -15.49 5.74 -6.76
CA LEU A 8 -16.04 6.43 -5.58
C LEU A 8 -15.76 5.65 -4.30
N PHE A 9 -15.87 4.33 -4.32
CA PHE A 9 -15.53 3.49 -3.17
C PHE A 9 -14.06 3.63 -2.76
N GLY A 10 -13.14 3.55 -3.72
CA GLY A 10 -11.71 3.78 -3.47
C GLY A 10 -11.44 5.18 -2.90
N LEU A 11 -12.07 6.21 -3.48
CA LEU A 11 -11.96 7.58 -2.99
C LEU A 11 -12.45 7.73 -1.54
N VAL A 12 -13.61 7.16 -1.21
CA VAL A 12 -14.18 7.20 0.14
C VAL A 12 -13.24 6.54 1.14
N LEU A 13 -12.66 5.38 0.80
CA LEU A 13 -11.67 4.71 1.67
C LEU A 13 -10.44 5.59 1.92
N VAL A 14 -9.90 6.24 0.88
CA VAL A 14 -8.78 7.19 1.03
C VAL A 14 -9.17 8.37 1.91
N LEU A 15 -10.37 8.93 1.74
CA LEU A 15 -10.84 10.05 2.57
C LEU A 15 -11.00 9.66 4.04
N ILE A 16 -11.61 8.51 4.32
CA ILE A 16 -11.75 7.97 5.68
C ILE A 16 -10.35 7.80 6.29
N GLN A 17 -9.44 7.16 5.55
CA GLN A 17 -8.07 6.95 5.99
C GLN A 17 -7.36 8.28 6.29
N ILE A 18 -7.50 9.29 5.43
CA ILE A 18 -6.93 10.63 5.65
C ILE A 18 -7.43 11.23 6.96
N ILE A 19 -8.74 11.14 7.22
CA ILE A 19 -9.35 11.65 8.44
C ILE A 19 -8.77 10.92 9.66
N LEU A 20 -8.69 9.58 9.62
CA LEU A 20 -8.17 8.76 10.71
C LEU A 20 -6.69 9.07 10.99
N VAL A 21 -5.84 9.04 9.97
CA VAL A 21 -4.39 9.28 10.10
C VAL A 21 -4.10 10.70 10.61
N ARG A 22 -4.90 11.68 10.19
CA ARG A 22 -4.71 13.08 10.61
C ARG A 22 -5.18 13.36 12.03
N ARG A 23 -6.21 12.66 12.50
CA ARG A 23 -6.77 12.85 13.85
C ARG A 23 -6.08 12.01 14.92
N ILE A 24 -5.63 10.81 14.57
CA ILE A 24 -5.02 9.89 15.53
C ILE A 24 -3.54 10.24 15.70
N THR A 25 -3.10 10.38 16.95
CA THR A 25 -1.67 10.47 17.27
C THR A 25 -1.16 9.10 17.65
N PHE A 26 -0.26 8.55 16.84
CA PHE A 26 0.27 7.21 17.04
C PHE A 26 1.46 7.22 18.01
N ARG A 27 1.72 6.08 18.65
CA ARG A 27 2.93 5.87 19.45
C ARG A 27 3.89 5.01 18.65
N PRO A 28 5.15 5.43 18.46
CA PRO A 28 6.11 4.64 17.73
C PRO A 28 6.51 3.41 18.56
N ILE A 29 6.58 2.26 17.92
CA ILE A 29 7.05 1.03 18.54
C ILE A 29 8.59 1.10 18.66
N PRO A 30 9.20 0.75 19.83
CA PRO A 30 10.64 0.91 20.06
C PRO A 30 11.54 0.18 19.06
N TRP A 31 11.09 -0.95 18.51
CA TRP A 31 11.85 -1.66 17.48
C TRP A 31 11.95 -0.84 16.19
N PHE A 32 10.85 -0.19 15.76
CA PHE A 32 10.85 0.67 14.58
C PHE A 32 11.72 1.92 14.76
N THR A 33 11.75 2.52 15.96
CA THR A 33 12.62 3.69 16.23
C THR A 33 14.09 3.30 16.22
N ARG A 34 14.47 2.18 16.82
CA ARG A 34 15.84 1.65 16.79
C ARG A 34 16.29 1.30 15.36
N MET A 35 15.42 0.64 14.61
CA MET A 35 15.67 0.32 13.20
C MET A 35 15.87 1.61 12.39
N ALA A 36 14.98 2.59 12.54
CA ALA A 36 15.06 3.86 11.82
C ALA A 36 16.29 4.70 12.19
N ALA A 37 16.83 4.54 13.40
CA ALA A 37 18.07 5.18 13.83
C ALA A 37 19.35 4.54 13.24
N SER A 38 19.24 3.38 12.56
CA SER A 38 20.37 2.73 11.90
C SER A 38 20.99 3.64 10.83
N ALA A 39 22.32 3.69 10.78
CA ALA A 39 23.06 4.46 9.78
C ALA A 39 22.67 4.10 8.32
N ARG A 40 22.28 2.84 8.09
CA ARG A 40 21.82 2.34 6.78
C ARG A 40 20.53 2.99 6.29
N LEU A 41 19.74 3.55 7.21
CA LEU A 41 18.42 4.13 6.97
C LEU A 41 18.39 5.66 7.12
N LYS A 42 19.57 6.30 7.18
CA LYS A 42 19.70 7.76 7.30
C LYS A 42 19.25 8.51 6.05
N SER A 43 19.50 7.97 4.85
CA SER A 43 19.03 8.60 3.60
C SER A 43 17.52 8.42 3.41
N PRO A 44 16.75 9.45 3.00
CA PRO A 44 15.32 9.30 2.71
C PRO A 44 15.06 8.30 1.57
N TYR A 45 15.99 8.15 0.63
CA TYR A 45 15.90 7.15 -0.44
C TYR A 45 16.08 5.73 0.09
N ALA A 46 17.05 5.51 0.98
CA ALA A 46 17.25 4.20 1.61
C ALA A 46 16.06 3.82 2.49
N TYR A 47 15.49 4.81 3.20
CA TYR A 47 14.31 4.62 4.03
C TYR A 47 13.06 4.26 3.22
N GLY A 48 12.81 5.02 2.15
CA GLY A 48 11.73 4.72 1.19
C GLY A 48 11.94 3.38 0.47
N GLY A 49 13.18 3.06 0.09
CA GLY A 49 13.54 1.79 -0.53
C GLY A 49 13.32 0.59 0.38
N PHE A 50 13.61 0.73 1.68
CA PHE A 50 13.28 -0.30 2.66
C PHE A 50 11.76 -0.49 2.80
N LEU A 51 10.98 0.60 2.85
CA LEU A 51 9.52 0.55 2.82
C LEU A 51 9.00 -0.18 1.57
N PHE A 52 9.57 0.13 0.40
CA PHE A 52 9.26 -0.54 -0.86
C PHE A 52 9.49 -2.06 -0.76
N ILE A 53 10.65 -2.50 -0.25
CA ILE A 53 10.99 -3.93 -0.12
C ILE A 53 10.02 -4.63 0.83
N VAL A 54 9.79 -4.07 2.02
CA VAL A 54 8.87 -4.67 3.01
C VAL A 54 7.47 -4.80 2.41
N ASN A 55 7.02 -3.76 1.71
CA ASN A 55 5.71 -3.76 1.08
C ASN A 55 5.60 -4.76 -0.07
N MET A 56 6.64 -4.89 -0.89
CA MET A 56 6.72 -5.90 -1.96
C MET A 56 6.67 -7.31 -1.38
N VAL A 57 7.40 -7.59 -0.29
CA VAL A 57 7.37 -8.88 0.40
C VAL A 57 5.97 -9.19 0.94
N ILE A 58 5.32 -8.24 1.60
CA ILE A 58 3.94 -8.41 2.08
C ILE A 58 3.00 -8.74 0.90
N PHE A 59 3.09 -7.97 -0.18
CA PHE A 59 2.27 -8.22 -1.36
C PHE A 59 2.48 -9.63 -1.91
N LEU A 60 3.74 -10.05 -2.12
CA LEU A 60 4.07 -11.37 -2.62
C LEU A 60 3.57 -12.50 -1.71
N VAL A 61 3.75 -12.37 -0.40
CA VAL A 61 3.28 -13.35 0.59
C VAL A 61 1.75 -13.45 0.57
N ILE A 62 1.05 -12.32 0.58
CA ILE A 62 -0.41 -12.30 0.54
C ILE A 62 -0.94 -12.86 -0.79
N SER A 63 -0.34 -12.50 -1.93
CA SER A 63 -0.70 -13.07 -3.22
C SER A 63 -0.46 -14.58 -3.27
N ALA A 64 0.66 -15.07 -2.74
CA ALA A 64 0.92 -16.51 -2.66
C ALA A 64 -0.11 -17.24 -1.78
N LEU A 65 -0.46 -16.67 -0.62
CA LEU A 65 -1.51 -17.23 0.25
C LEU A 65 -2.87 -17.25 -0.44
N VAL A 66 -3.25 -16.16 -1.11
CA VAL A 66 -4.50 -16.09 -1.88
C VAL A 66 -4.52 -17.17 -2.96
N VAL A 67 -3.47 -17.28 -3.78
CA VAL A 67 -3.37 -18.31 -4.83
C VAL A 67 -3.51 -19.71 -4.24
N LEU A 68 -2.77 -20.02 -3.17
CA LEU A 68 -2.84 -21.33 -2.50
C LEU A 68 -4.27 -21.63 -2.02
N THR A 69 -4.93 -20.66 -1.39
CA THR A 69 -6.29 -20.86 -0.87
C THR A 69 -7.38 -20.93 -1.94
N VAL A 70 -7.18 -20.26 -3.07
CA VAL A 70 -8.03 -20.42 -4.27
C VAL A 70 -7.90 -21.85 -4.81
N MET A 71 -6.68 -22.40 -4.86
CA MET A 71 -6.46 -23.80 -5.27
C MET A 71 -7.12 -24.79 -4.31
N MET A 72 -7.27 -24.43 -3.03
CA MET A 72 -7.97 -25.23 -2.02
C MET A 72 -9.49 -24.98 -1.97
N ASN A 73 -10.06 -24.17 -2.87
CA ASN A 73 -11.48 -23.80 -2.91
C ASN A 73 -12.00 -23.18 -1.60
N VAL A 74 -11.13 -22.49 -0.86
CA VAL A 74 -11.53 -21.80 0.36
C VAL A 74 -12.19 -20.47 -0.01
N ALA A 75 -13.52 -20.43 0.10
CA ALA A 75 -14.30 -19.21 -0.09
C ALA A 75 -13.85 -18.10 0.88
N PHE A 76 -14.00 -16.83 0.47
CA PHE A 76 -13.62 -15.63 1.25
C PHE A 76 -12.14 -15.45 1.60
N SER A 77 -11.26 -16.38 1.22
CA SER A 77 -9.81 -16.29 1.46
C SER A 77 -9.19 -14.99 0.92
N LEU A 78 -9.62 -14.55 -0.27
CA LEU A 78 -9.19 -13.27 -0.85
C LEU A 78 -9.45 -12.11 0.10
N PHE A 79 -10.67 -11.97 0.63
CA PHE A 79 -11.02 -10.85 1.50
C PHE A 79 -10.27 -10.90 2.83
N LEU A 80 -10.10 -12.09 3.40
CA LEU A 80 -9.39 -12.29 4.66
C LEU A 80 -7.91 -11.91 4.53
N PHE A 81 -7.20 -12.51 3.58
CA PHE A 81 -5.76 -12.30 3.42
C PHE A 81 -5.44 -10.93 2.83
N ALA A 82 -6.19 -10.47 1.82
CA ALA A 82 -5.97 -9.12 1.27
C ALA A 82 -6.29 -8.04 2.31
N GLY A 83 -7.37 -8.21 3.11
CA GLY A 83 -7.71 -7.29 4.20
C GLY A 83 -6.66 -7.25 5.29
N ALA A 84 -6.21 -8.42 5.77
CA ALA A 84 -5.15 -8.52 6.78
C ALA A 84 -3.82 -7.94 6.26
N GLY A 85 -3.45 -8.27 5.02
CA GLY A 85 -2.26 -7.75 4.36
C GLY A 85 -2.27 -6.24 4.21
N ALA A 86 -3.39 -5.67 3.77
CA ALA A 86 -3.58 -4.23 3.67
C ALA A 86 -3.48 -3.56 5.04
N PHE A 87 -4.10 -4.12 6.08
CA PHE A 87 -4.02 -3.59 7.44
C PHE A 87 -2.60 -3.63 8.01
N ILE A 88 -1.89 -4.76 7.87
CA ILE A 88 -0.50 -4.92 8.33
C ILE A 88 0.41 -3.93 7.61
N SER A 89 0.31 -3.86 6.28
CA SER A 89 1.07 -2.88 5.50
C SER A 89 0.78 -1.48 6.02
N PHE A 90 -0.48 -1.11 6.18
CA PHE A 90 -0.87 0.20 6.67
C PHE A 90 -0.26 0.57 8.03
N MET A 91 -0.26 -0.38 8.97
CA MET A 91 0.38 -0.19 10.28
C MET A 91 1.88 0.02 10.15
N ILE A 92 2.56 -0.72 9.27
CA ILE A 92 4.00 -0.54 8.99
C ILE A 92 4.27 0.85 8.42
N TRP A 93 3.46 1.30 7.46
CA TRP A 93 3.57 2.63 6.86
C TRP A 93 3.43 3.74 7.92
N ILE A 94 2.47 3.62 8.83
CA ILE A 94 2.34 4.53 9.97
C ILE A 94 3.59 4.47 10.84
N GLN A 95 4.00 3.28 11.30
CA GLN A 95 5.14 3.13 12.21
C GLN A 95 6.43 3.70 11.62
N MET A 96 6.68 3.44 10.35
CA MET A 96 7.84 3.97 9.62
C MET A 96 7.79 5.49 9.49
N SER A 97 6.61 6.08 9.30
CA SER A 97 6.48 7.53 9.16
C SER A 97 6.70 8.29 10.48
N ILE A 98 6.41 7.66 11.62
CA ILE A 98 6.48 8.27 12.95
C ILE A 98 7.74 7.90 13.73
N SER A 99 8.47 6.87 13.31
CA SER A 99 9.68 6.39 13.98
C SER A 99 10.91 7.25 13.71
N ARG A 100 10.85 8.14 12.72
CA ARG A 100 11.90 9.07 12.34
C ARG A 100 11.35 10.46 12.13
N GLU A 101 11.99 11.45 12.74
CA GLU A 101 11.73 12.85 12.41
C GLU A 101 12.25 13.15 11.00
N SER A 102 11.35 13.57 10.12
CA SER A 102 11.63 13.83 8.71
C SER A 102 10.99 15.14 8.28
N THR A 103 11.73 15.93 7.51
CA THR A 103 11.22 17.15 6.90
C THR A 103 10.10 16.85 5.88
N LYS A 104 9.31 17.87 5.53
CA LYS A 104 8.25 17.72 4.51
C LYS A 104 8.79 17.20 3.17
N LYS A 105 10.00 17.61 2.78
CA LYS A 105 10.66 17.17 1.54
C LYS A 105 11.05 15.69 1.63
N GLU A 106 11.67 15.28 2.73
CA GLU A 106 12.03 13.87 2.96
C GLU A 106 10.81 12.96 2.99
N LYS A 107 9.72 13.37 3.66
CA LYS A 107 8.47 12.61 3.67
C LYS A 107 7.90 12.36 2.27
N ARG A 108 7.99 13.34 1.37
CA ARG A 108 7.56 13.16 -0.04
C ARG A 108 8.45 12.15 -0.77
N ILE A 109 9.75 12.19 -0.56
CA ILE A 109 10.69 11.23 -1.16
C ILE A 109 10.42 9.83 -0.62
N ILE A 110 10.32 9.67 0.69
CA ILE A 110 10.04 8.39 1.35
C ILE A 110 8.71 7.81 0.86
N GLY A 111 7.64 8.61 0.88
CA GLY A 111 6.33 8.19 0.42
C GLY A 111 6.31 7.82 -1.07
N GLY A 112 6.94 8.64 -1.92
CA GLY A 112 7.02 8.39 -3.36
C GLY A 112 7.82 7.12 -3.70
N VAL A 113 9.02 6.98 -3.13
CA VAL A 113 9.87 5.79 -3.35
C VAL A 113 9.21 4.53 -2.78
N GLY A 114 8.67 4.60 -1.56
CA GLY A 114 8.01 3.45 -0.93
C GLY A 114 6.76 2.98 -1.67
N SER A 115 6.01 3.90 -2.29
CA SER A 115 4.77 3.59 -3.02
C SER A 115 5.01 3.31 -4.50
N ALA A 116 6.25 3.42 -4.98
CA ALA A 116 6.61 3.24 -6.39
C ALA A 116 6.13 1.90 -6.97
N PHE A 117 6.15 0.83 -6.17
CA PHE A 117 5.60 -0.47 -6.56
C PHE A 117 4.17 -0.37 -7.07
N TYR A 118 3.31 0.32 -6.32
CA TYR A 118 1.90 0.45 -6.65
C TYR A 118 1.68 1.37 -7.86
N TRP A 119 2.48 2.42 -8.01
CA TRP A 119 2.44 3.27 -9.20
C TRP A 119 2.80 2.48 -10.47
N VAL A 120 3.90 1.72 -10.42
CA VAL A 120 4.34 0.88 -11.53
C VAL A 120 3.30 -0.20 -11.84
N LEU A 121 2.73 -0.85 -10.82
CA LEU A 121 1.68 -1.85 -10.99
C LEU A 121 0.41 -1.24 -11.63
N THR A 122 0.02 -0.04 -11.20
CA THR A 122 -1.14 0.68 -11.78
C THR A 122 -0.91 0.93 -13.27
N VAL A 123 0.26 1.45 -13.64
CA VAL A 123 0.63 1.70 -15.04
C VAL A 123 0.65 0.40 -15.84
N TYR A 124 1.25 -0.67 -15.29
CA TYR A 124 1.27 -1.98 -15.93
C TYR A 124 -0.15 -2.50 -16.23
N LEU A 125 -1.06 -2.43 -15.25
CA LEU A 125 -2.43 -2.90 -15.43
C LEU A 125 -3.22 -2.05 -16.44
N LEU A 126 -2.99 -0.73 -16.46
CA LEU A 126 -3.53 0.15 -17.49
C LEU A 126 -3.05 -0.24 -18.89
N LEU A 127 -1.76 -0.54 -19.05
CA LEU A 127 -1.22 -1.03 -20.32
C LEU A 127 -1.85 -2.36 -20.74
N GLN A 128 -2.08 -3.28 -19.81
CA GLN A 128 -2.76 -4.55 -20.10
C GLN A 128 -4.19 -4.34 -20.62
N ILE A 129 -4.90 -3.34 -20.10
CA ILE A 129 -6.25 -2.99 -20.61
C ILE A 129 -6.19 -2.54 -22.07
N PHE A 130 -5.20 -1.72 -22.45
CA PHE A 130 -5.03 -1.28 -23.84
C PHE A 130 -4.59 -2.38 -24.80
N LEU A 131 -3.98 -3.44 -24.28
CA LEU A 131 -3.49 -4.60 -25.04
C LEU A 131 -4.50 -5.75 -25.10
N LEU A 132 -5.68 -5.61 -24.50
CA LEU A 132 -6.73 -6.63 -24.58
C LEU A 132 -7.10 -6.89 -26.04
N PRO A 133 -7.02 -8.15 -26.52
CA PRO A 133 -7.33 -8.47 -27.89
C PRO A 133 -8.82 -8.21 -28.19
N PRO A 134 -9.18 -7.85 -29.44
CA PRO A 134 -10.57 -7.78 -29.85
C PRO A 134 -11.24 -9.15 -29.64
N SER A 135 -12.47 -9.13 -29.14
CA SER A 135 -13.22 -10.28 -28.63
C SER A 135 -13.18 -11.50 -29.55
N ALA A 136 -12.47 -12.55 -29.14
CA ALA A 136 -12.63 -13.90 -29.67
C ALA A 136 -13.78 -14.60 -28.93
N PRO A 137 -14.62 -15.40 -29.61
CA PRO A 137 -15.85 -15.97 -29.03
C PRO A 137 -15.63 -16.92 -27.84
N GLU A 138 -14.41 -17.45 -27.66
CA GLU A 138 -14.06 -18.34 -26.53
C GLU A 138 -13.50 -17.61 -25.31
N GLN A 139 -13.14 -16.33 -25.45
CA GLN A 139 -12.63 -15.52 -24.35
C GLN A 139 -13.77 -14.66 -23.81
N ASP A 140 -13.82 -14.45 -22.49
CA ASP A 140 -14.63 -13.42 -21.87
C ASP A 140 -13.76 -12.17 -21.63
N PRO A 141 -13.51 -11.36 -22.68
CA PRO A 141 -12.69 -10.15 -22.56
C PRO A 141 -13.33 -9.12 -21.63
N PHE A 142 -14.65 -9.21 -21.40
CA PHE A 142 -15.35 -8.35 -20.46
C PHE A 142 -14.94 -8.67 -19.02
N MET A 143 -14.94 -9.94 -18.63
CA MET A 143 -14.47 -10.34 -17.29
C MET A 143 -12.98 -10.07 -17.07
N GLN A 144 -12.15 -10.24 -18.10
CA GLN A 144 -10.73 -9.86 -18.04
C GLN A 144 -10.56 -8.35 -17.84
N PHE A 145 -11.29 -7.53 -18.61
CA PHE A 145 -11.31 -6.08 -18.46
C PHE A 145 -11.73 -5.66 -17.05
N VAL A 146 -12.82 -6.24 -16.52
CA VAL A 146 -13.31 -5.96 -15.16
C VAL A 146 -12.23 -6.29 -14.12
N GLY A 147 -11.56 -7.44 -14.26
CA GLY A 147 -10.47 -7.85 -13.36
C GLY A 147 -9.29 -6.87 -13.38
N LEU A 148 -8.83 -6.48 -14.58
CA LEU A 148 -7.73 -5.52 -14.74
C LEU A 148 -8.10 -4.14 -14.19
N LEU A 149 -9.32 -3.68 -14.46
CA LEU A 149 -9.82 -2.40 -13.96
C LEU A 149 -9.92 -2.38 -12.43
N MET A 150 -10.42 -3.46 -11.82
CA MET A 150 -10.41 -3.63 -10.36
C MET A 150 -8.98 -3.54 -9.80
N GLY A 151 -8.02 -4.20 -10.47
CA GLY A 151 -6.61 -4.11 -10.12
C GLY A 151 -6.07 -2.68 -10.18
N VAL A 152 -6.43 -1.90 -11.20
CA VAL A 152 -6.05 -0.47 -11.32
C VAL A 152 -6.60 0.33 -10.13
N VAL A 153 -7.88 0.18 -9.80
CA VAL A 153 -8.50 0.91 -8.69
C VAL A 153 -7.83 0.57 -7.36
N ILE A 154 -7.59 -0.71 -7.09
CA ILE A 154 -6.96 -1.18 -5.85
C ILE A 154 -5.51 -0.69 -5.76
N SER A 155 -4.72 -0.85 -6.83
CA SER A 155 -3.31 -0.44 -6.84
C SER A 155 -3.15 1.08 -6.73
N LEU A 156 -3.98 1.86 -7.43
CA LEU A 156 -3.98 3.31 -7.33
C LEU A 156 -4.38 3.79 -5.94
N THR A 157 -5.43 3.19 -5.37
CA THR A 157 -5.88 3.47 -4.00
C THR A 157 -4.74 3.20 -3.02
N ALA A 158 -4.09 2.04 -3.10
CA ALA A 158 -2.94 1.70 -2.26
C ALA A 158 -1.77 2.69 -2.44
N ALA A 159 -1.46 3.09 -3.67
CA ALA A 159 -0.38 4.04 -3.96
C ALA A 159 -0.62 5.38 -3.25
N VAL A 160 -1.81 5.96 -3.41
CA VAL A 160 -2.21 7.23 -2.79
C VAL A 160 -2.29 7.09 -1.28
N SER A 161 -2.95 6.05 -0.79
CA SER A 161 -3.10 5.74 0.64
C SER A 161 -1.74 5.71 1.35
N CYS A 162 -0.79 4.94 0.82
CA CYS A 162 0.51 4.77 1.43
C CYS A 162 1.33 6.07 1.41
N TRP A 163 1.36 6.78 0.27
CA TRP A 163 2.04 8.07 0.16
C TRP A 163 1.48 9.07 1.18
N VAL A 164 0.17 9.25 1.20
CA VAL A 164 -0.50 10.22 2.06
C VAL A 164 -0.28 9.90 3.55
N THR A 165 -0.23 8.62 3.92
CA THR A 165 0.09 8.21 5.29
C THR A 165 1.45 8.72 5.76
N VAL A 166 2.51 8.58 4.96
CA VAL A 166 3.84 9.11 5.34
C VAL A 166 3.80 10.61 5.58
N TYR A 167 3.02 11.31 4.76
CA TYR A 167 2.93 12.76 4.83
C TYR A 167 2.15 13.23 6.07
N LEU A 168 1.00 12.60 6.36
CA LEU A 168 0.04 13.07 7.36
C LEU A 168 0.21 12.47 8.75
N ALA A 169 0.79 11.27 8.85
CA ALA A 169 0.91 10.58 10.13
C ALA A 169 1.77 11.37 11.11
N LYS A 170 1.28 11.41 12.36
CA LYS A 170 1.91 12.10 13.48
C LYS A 170 2.15 11.10 14.60
N GLY A 171 3.35 11.14 15.18
CA GLY A 171 3.68 10.40 16.38
C GLY A 171 4.21 11.30 17.48
N LYS A 172 4.09 10.83 18.72
CA LYS A 172 4.84 11.41 19.83
C LYS A 172 6.26 10.79 19.82
N PRO A 173 7.33 11.59 19.73
CA PRO A 173 8.68 11.04 19.78
C PRO A 173 8.88 10.28 21.09
N VAL A 174 9.35 9.04 21.01
CA VAL A 174 9.83 8.30 22.18
C VAL A 174 11.27 8.75 22.41
N ASN A 175 11.52 9.42 23.53
CA ASN A 175 12.87 9.80 23.93
C ASN A 175 13.75 8.54 23.97
N PRO A 176 14.84 8.46 23.19
CA PRO A 176 15.70 7.29 23.18
C PRO A 176 16.49 7.11 24.50
N VAL A 177 16.40 8.06 25.43
CA VAL A 177 17.21 8.13 26.67
C VAL A 177 16.56 7.42 27.87
N THR A 178 15.32 6.93 27.79
CA THR A 178 14.73 6.13 28.89
C THR A 178 14.87 4.63 28.63
N ARG A 179 16.10 4.13 28.71
CA ARG A 179 16.43 2.80 29.28
C ARG A 179 17.93 2.65 29.47
#